data_AF-A0A7H0VDM0-F1
#
_entry.id   AF-A0A7H0VDM0-F1
#
_cell.length_a   1.000
_cell.length_b   1.000
_cell.length_c   1.000
_cell.angle_alpha   90.00
_cell.angle_beta   90.00
_cell.angle_gamma   90.00
#
_symmetry.space_group_name_H-M   'P 1'
#
loop_
_entity.id
_entity.type
_entity.pdbx_description
1 polymer ?
#
loop_
_entity_poly.entity_id
_entity_poly.type
_entity_poly.pdbx_seq_one_letter_code
_entity_poly.pdbx_strand_id
1 'polypeptide(L)'
;MVKILRLIRWPNLLMIVFIQYLIRLSFTEALYMPHALDHWYYALGVLCSVLLAAGGYIINDLFDLETDAANKPKRITIGRGISEDRAWYLYFATVILAAVSAYFLAQQVELEGLWLVAPLASILLYLYATNLKRRPLIGNVLVSLLSAMPVFLVAIFDLLPAGTEENAEMVKQGFQVLLYYSAFAFWLTLIREIVKDMEDRKGDTMAGYQTLAIIMPERGLKALLILLIAVALAPIIWYAQDLLSMGGNISSALYVLLAVALPLAFVGFRLMRASSAADFHRISSFTKIVMLLGILSMPVFTLSLLYQWP
;
A
#
# COMPACT_ATOMS: atom_id res chain seq x y z
N MET A 1 -14.45 14.21 -17.20
CA MET A 1 -13.98 12.82 -16.98
C MET A 1 -12.48 12.75 -16.68
N VAL A 2 -11.59 13.19 -17.58
CA VAL A 2 -10.11 13.12 -17.38
C VAL A 2 -9.61 13.79 -16.08
N LYS A 3 -10.17 14.94 -15.69
CA LYS A 3 -9.78 15.64 -14.46
C LYS A 3 -10.14 14.88 -13.17
N ILE A 4 -11.28 14.17 -13.15
CA ILE A 4 -11.71 13.36 -12.01
C ILE A 4 -10.81 12.15 -11.86
N LEU A 5 -10.46 11.48 -12.97
CA LEU A 5 -9.53 10.34 -12.95
C LEU A 5 -8.15 10.74 -12.40
N ARG A 6 -7.67 11.95 -12.72
CA ARG A 6 -6.44 12.49 -12.16
C ARG A 6 -6.55 12.76 -10.65
N LEU A 7 -7.67 13.35 -10.20
CA LEU A 7 -7.94 13.63 -8.78
C LEU A 7 -7.89 12.35 -7.94
N ILE A 8 -8.58 11.30 -8.36
CA ILE A 8 -8.62 10.01 -7.64
C ILE A 8 -7.39 9.13 -7.89
N ARG A 9 -6.39 9.63 -8.63
CA ARG A 9 -5.14 8.92 -8.94
C ARG A 9 -5.41 7.50 -9.48
N TRP A 10 -6.23 7.41 -10.53
CA TRP A 10 -6.74 6.15 -11.10
C TRP A 10 -5.71 5.02 -11.29
N PRO A 11 -4.42 5.24 -11.64
CA PRO A 11 -3.47 4.13 -11.78
C PRO A 11 -3.21 3.42 -10.45
N ASN A 12 -3.24 4.15 -9.33
CA ASN A 12 -3.08 3.56 -8.00
C ASN A 12 -4.33 2.75 -7.60
N LEU A 13 -5.52 3.18 -8.01
CA LEU A 13 -6.76 2.44 -7.75
C LEU A 13 -6.79 1.13 -8.55
N LEU A 14 -6.35 1.16 -9.81
CA LEU A 14 -6.18 -0.07 -10.60
C LEU A 14 -5.15 -1.01 -9.99
N MET A 15 -4.09 -0.48 -9.38
CA MET A 15 -3.13 -1.30 -8.66
C MET A 15 -3.80 -2.03 -7.48
N ILE A 16 -4.68 -1.36 -6.72
CA ILE A 16 -5.44 -2.02 -5.63
C ILE A 16 -6.29 -3.17 -6.18
N VAL A 17 -7.06 -2.90 -7.25
CA VAL A 17 -7.89 -3.93 -7.92
C VAL A 17 -7.02 -5.11 -8.36
N PHE A 18 -5.91 -4.81 -9.05
CA PHE A 18 -4.98 -5.82 -9.54
C PHE A 18 -4.41 -6.67 -8.40
N ILE A 19 -3.94 -6.06 -7.32
CA ILE A 19 -3.34 -6.75 -6.18
C ILE A 19 -4.36 -7.69 -5.52
N GLN A 20 -5.57 -7.20 -5.23
CA GLN A 20 -6.58 -8.02 -4.57
C GLN A 20 -7.02 -9.19 -5.46
N TYR A 21 -7.31 -8.96 -6.76
CA TYR A 21 -7.63 -10.07 -7.65
C TYR A 21 -6.44 -11.02 -7.88
N LEU A 22 -5.19 -10.54 -7.85
CA LEU A 22 -4.02 -11.42 -7.88
C LEU A 22 -3.99 -12.33 -6.66
N ILE A 23 -4.29 -11.80 -5.46
CA ILE A 23 -4.43 -12.60 -4.24
C ILE A 23 -5.55 -13.63 -4.43
N ARG A 24 -6.73 -13.21 -4.88
CA ARG A 24 -7.86 -14.13 -5.05
C ARG A 24 -7.54 -15.27 -6.00
N LEU A 25 -7.07 -14.96 -7.19
CA LEU A 25 -6.90 -15.93 -8.27
C LEU A 25 -5.62 -16.74 -8.11
N SER A 26 -4.51 -16.08 -7.77
CA SER A 26 -3.20 -16.75 -7.71
C SER A 26 -2.89 -17.35 -6.35
N PHE A 27 -3.53 -16.93 -5.27
CA PHE A 27 -3.24 -17.48 -3.94
C PHE A 27 -4.43 -18.21 -3.37
N THR A 28 -5.57 -17.53 -3.21
CA THR A 28 -6.73 -18.13 -2.54
C THR A 28 -7.32 -19.30 -3.33
N GLU A 29 -7.69 -19.09 -4.61
CA GLU A 29 -8.33 -20.11 -5.42
C GLU A 29 -7.34 -21.14 -5.98
N ALA A 30 -6.19 -20.70 -6.49
CA ALA A 30 -5.19 -21.61 -7.07
C ALA A 30 -4.61 -22.59 -6.05
N LEU A 31 -4.53 -22.22 -4.77
CA LEU A 31 -4.07 -23.11 -3.69
C LEU A 31 -5.22 -23.72 -2.88
N TYR A 32 -6.47 -23.57 -3.33
CA TYR A 32 -7.67 -24.08 -2.66
C TYR A 32 -7.79 -23.64 -1.19
N MET A 33 -7.34 -22.42 -0.88
CA MET A 33 -7.45 -21.85 0.45
C MET A 33 -8.92 -21.57 0.79
N PRO A 34 -9.32 -21.72 2.07
CA PRO A 34 -10.68 -21.44 2.48
C PRO A 34 -10.97 -19.96 2.30
N HIS A 35 -12.18 -19.64 1.86
CA HIS A 35 -12.59 -18.26 1.63
C HIS A 35 -14.09 -18.10 1.86
N ALA A 36 -14.48 -16.98 2.48
CA ALA A 36 -15.85 -16.75 2.93
C ALA A 36 -16.69 -16.03 1.87
N LEU A 37 -16.05 -15.27 0.98
CA LEU A 37 -16.74 -14.45 -0.01
C LEU A 37 -16.81 -15.17 -1.35
N ASP A 38 -17.98 -15.15 -1.95
CA ASP A 38 -18.14 -15.43 -3.37
C ASP A 38 -17.56 -14.28 -4.22
N HIS A 39 -17.58 -14.44 -5.54
CA HIS A 39 -17.03 -13.45 -6.46
C HIS A 39 -17.72 -12.07 -6.37
N TRP A 40 -19.00 -12.02 -6.02
CA TRP A 40 -19.76 -10.78 -5.93
C TRP A 40 -19.37 -10.00 -4.67
N TYR A 41 -19.39 -10.65 -3.52
CA TYR A 41 -18.97 -10.02 -2.27
C TYR A 41 -17.46 -9.73 -2.28
N TYR A 42 -16.65 -10.56 -2.92
CA TYR A 42 -15.23 -10.26 -3.13
C TYR A 42 -15.05 -8.96 -3.93
N ALA A 43 -15.77 -8.80 -5.04
CA ALA A 43 -15.76 -7.57 -5.83
C ALA A 43 -16.23 -6.35 -5.02
N LEU A 44 -17.20 -6.52 -4.11
CA LEU A 44 -17.64 -5.47 -3.18
C LEU A 44 -16.53 -5.09 -2.19
N GLY A 45 -15.76 -6.07 -1.68
CA GLY A 45 -14.54 -5.85 -0.90
C GLY A 45 -13.48 -5.05 -1.65
N VAL A 46 -13.28 -5.37 -2.93
CA VAL A 46 -12.37 -4.61 -3.80
C VAL A 46 -12.86 -3.18 -3.99
N LEU A 47 -14.15 -3.01 -4.26
CA LEU A 47 -14.76 -1.69 -4.39
C LEU A 47 -14.60 -0.88 -3.10
N CYS A 48 -14.76 -1.49 -1.93
CA CYS A 48 -14.54 -0.85 -0.62
C CYS A 48 -13.11 -0.27 -0.51
N SER A 49 -12.08 -1.08 -0.81
CA SER A 49 -10.68 -0.64 -0.83
C SER A 49 -10.44 0.53 -1.79
N VAL A 50 -11.01 0.45 -3.00
CA VAL A 50 -10.88 1.49 -4.04
C VAL A 50 -11.54 2.79 -3.59
N LEU A 51 -12.72 2.73 -2.99
CA LEU A 51 -13.45 3.91 -2.50
C LEU A 51 -12.71 4.58 -1.34
N LEU A 52 -12.17 3.81 -0.39
CA LEU A 52 -11.34 4.34 0.70
C LEU A 52 -10.10 5.05 0.16
N ALA A 53 -9.38 4.44 -0.79
CA ALA A 53 -8.20 5.05 -1.39
C ALA A 53 -8.55 6.31 -2.20
N ALA A 54 -9.65 6.28 -2.96
CA ALA A 54 -10.13 7.44 -3.72
C ALA A 54 -10.49 8.60 -2.78
N GLY A 55 -11.25 8.34 -1.71
CA GLY A 55 -11.58 9.34 -0.69
C GLY A 55 -10.34 9.91 -0.02
N GLY A 56 -9.37 9.06 0.31
CA GLY A 56 -8.06 9.45 0.84
C GLY A 56 -7.29 10.39 -0.09
N TYR A 57 -7.33 10.16 -1.40
CA TYR A 57 -6.70 11.05 -2.36
C TYR A 57 -7.43 12.39 -2.52
N ILE A 58 -8.76 12.38 -2.53
CA ILE A 58 -9.56 13.59 -2.64
C ILE A 58 -9.34 14.49 -1.41
N ILE A 59 -9.44 13.94 -0.20
CA ILE A 59 -9.26 14.71 1.03
C ILE A 59 -7.84 15.22 1.17
N ASN A 60 -6.85 14.44 0.73
CA ASN A 60 -5.47 14.89 0.71
C ASN A 60 -5.29 16.11 -0.21
N ASP A 61 -5.77 16.04 -1.46
CA ASP A 61 -5.65 17.13 -2.43
C ASP A 61 -6.45 18.39 -1.99
N LEU A 62 -7.59 18.22 -1.28
CA LEU A 62 -8.34 19.34 -0.68
C LEU A 62 -7.49 20.14 0.33
N PHE A 63 -6.69 19.45 1.14
CA PHE A 63 -5.84 20.07 2.18
C PHE A 63 -4.41 20.37 1.72
N ASP A 64 -4.03 20.07 0.47
CA ASP A 64 -2.69 20.30 -0.10
C ASP A 64 -2.66 21.36 -1.21
N LEU A 65 -3.72 22.15 -1.39
CA LEU A 65 -3.79 23.14 -2.48
C LEU A 65 -2.58 24.11 -2.51
N GLU A 66 -2.17 24.62 -1.35
CA GLU A 66 -1.05 25.55 -1.23
C GLU A 66 0.32 24.88 -1.41
N THR A 67 0.53 23.71 -0.78
CA THR A 67 1.78 22.93 -0.87
C THR A 67 2.00 22.39 -2.27
N ASP A 68 0.97 21.84 -2.90
CA ASP A 68 1.04 21.36 -4.28
C ASP A 68 1.24 22.50 -5.28
N ALA A 69 0.82 23.72 -4.98
CA ALA A 69 1.09 24.87 -5.85
C ALA A 69 2.57 25.23 -5.88
N ALA A 70 3.26 25.08 -4.75
CA ALA A 70 4.69 25.31 -4.63
C ALA A 70 5.53 24.15 -5.22
N ASN A 71 5.16 22.90 -4.93
CA ASN A 71 5.95 21.73 -5.33
C ASN A 71 5.59 21.22 -6.74
N LYS A 72 4.30 21.12 -7.06
CA LYS A 72 3.77 20.35 -8.21
C LYS A 72 2.59 21.07 -8.90
N PRO A 73 2.77 22.32 -9.39
CA PRO A 73 1.65 23.15 -9.87
C PRO A 73 0.87 22.57 -11.06
N LYS A 74 1.49 21.68 -11.85
CA LYS A 74 0.84 21.01 -12.99
C LYS A 74 -0.11 19.87 -12.57
N ARG A 75 -0.03 19.42 -11.31
CA ARG A 75 -0.82 18.30 -10.76
C ARG A 75 -2.15 18.75 -10.17
N ILE A 76 -2.28 20.02 -9.78
CA ILE A 76 -3.48 20.58 -9.16
C ILE A 76 -4.70 20.39 -10.07
N THR A 77 -5.74 19.77 -9.53
CA THR A 77 -7.03 19.54 -10.22
C THR A 77 -8.17 20.34 -9.58
N ILE A 78 -8.19 20.42 -8.25
CA ILE A 78 -9.13 21.24 -7.46
C ILE A 78 -8.80 22.72 -7.70
N GLY A 79 -9.81 23.56 -7.91
CA GLY A 79 -9.64 24.96 -8.34
C GLY A 79 -9.24 25.14 -9.81
N ARG A 80 -8.82 24.07 -10.51
CA ARG A 80 -8.46 24.07 -11.95
C ARG A 80 -9.32 23.14 -12.80
N GLY A 81 -10.63 23.10 -12.49
CA GLY A 81 -11.65 22.38 -13.26
C GLY A 81 -12.53 21.45 -12.46
N ILE A 82 -12.24 21.26 -11.18
CA ILE A 82 -13.14 20.70 -10.17
C ILE A 82 -13.24 21.76 -9.07
N SER A 83 -14.45 22.21 -8.74
CA SER A 83 -14.66 23.13 -7.62
C SER A 83 -14.42 22.41 -6.29
N GLU A 84 -14.09 23.17 -5.25
CA GLU A 84 -13.91 22.63 -3.89
C GLU A 84 -15.19 21.93 -3.39
N ASP A 85 -16.36 22.55 -3.60
CA ASP A 85 -17.65 21.93 -3.25
C ASP A 85 -17.83 20.56 -3.90
N ARG A 86 -17.47 20.45 -5.19
CA ARG A 86 -17.56 19.18 -5.92
C ARG A 86 -16.57 18.15 -5.38
N ALA A 87 -15.38 18.57 -4.97
CA ALA A 87 -14.42 17.68 -4.34
C ALA A 87 -14.93 17.17 -2.98
N TRP A 88 -15.55 18.03 -2.16
CA TRP A 88 -16.21 17.62 -0.92
C TRP A 88 -17.35 16.63 -1.16
N TYR A 89 -18.23 16.89 -2.14
CA TYR A 89 -19.29 15.93 -2.50
C TYR A 89 -18.74 14.57 -2.92
N LEU A 90 -17.67 14.55 -3.73
CA LEU A 90 -17.01 13.30 -4.14
C LEU A 90 -16.38 12.59 -2.94
N TYR A 91 -15.74 13.31 -2.03
CA TYR A 91 -15.18 12.75 -0.81
C TYR A 91 -16.25 12.06 0.04
N PHE A 92 -17.34 12.78 0.39
CA PHE A 92 -18.42 12.19 1.19
C PHE A 92 -19.09 11.01 0.50
N ALA A 93 -19.31 11.09 -0.82
CA ALA A 93 -19.83 9.96 -1.59
C ALA A 93 -18.92 8.72 -1.47
N THR A 94 -17.61 8.87 -1.63
CA THR A 94 -16.67 7.74 -1.50
C THR A 94 -16.65 7.14 -0.09
N VAL A 95 -16.69 7.98 0.95
CA VAL A 95 -16.69 7.52 2.36
C VAL A 95 -17.98 6.76 2.69
N ILE A 96 -19.14 7.31 2.31
CA ILE A 96 -20.45 6.67 2.56
C ILE A 96 -20.53 5.34 1.82
N LEU A 97 -20.17 5.31 0.54
CA LEU A 97 -20.20 4.07 -0.25
C LEU A 97 -19.23 3.02 0.31
N ALA A 98 -18.04 3.41 0.77
CA ALA A 98 -17.11 2.48 1.41
C ALA A 98 -17.69 1.90 2.72
N ALA A 99 -18.32 2.73 3.54
CA ALA A 99 -18.96 2.29 4.79
C ALA A 99 -20.13 1.33 4.52
N VAL A 100 -20.95 1.62 3.51
CA VAL A 100 -22.04 0.74 3.07
C VAL A 100 -21.49 -0.60 2.56
N SER A 101 -20.44 -0.60 1.74
CA SER A 101 -19.78 -1.84 1.29
C SER A 101 -19.25 -2.66 2.48
N ALA A 102 -18.54 -2.02 3.42
CA ALA A 102 -18.02 -2.69 4.61
C ALA A 102 -19.13 -3.29 5.50
N TYR A 103 -20.27 -2.60 5.61
CA TYR A 103 -21.43 -3.11 6.33
C TYR A 103 -21.99 -4.39 5.69
N PHE A 104 -22.22 -4.40 4.38
CA PHE A 104 -22.70 -5.60 3.69
C PHE A 104 -21.70 -6.77 3.76
N LEU A 105 -20.39 -6.48 3.70
CA LEU A 105 -19.36 -7.50 3.88
C LEU A 105 -19.38 -8.09 5.28
N ALA A 106 -19.48 -7.25 6.31
CA ALA A 106 -19.55 -7.70 7.71
C ALA A 106 -20.76 -8.60 7.98
N GLN A 107 -21.91 -8.28 7.38
CA GLN A 107 -23.10 -9.13 7.45
C GLN A 107 -22.89 -10.46 6.74
N GLN A 108 -22.28 -10.45 5.55
CA GLN A 108 -22.05 -11.67 4.77
C GLN A 108 -21.15 -12.68 5.49
N VAL A 109 -20.18 -12.20 6.26
CA VAL A 109 -19.24 -13.06 6.99
C VAL A 109 -19.59 -13.26 8.46
N GLU A 110 -20.76 -12.78 8.89
CA GLU A 110 -21.28 -12.88 10.26
C GLU A 110 -20.32 -12.32 11.34
N LEU A 111 -19.52 -11.31 10.98
CA LEU A 111 -18.59 -10.62 11.88
C LEU A 111 -18.94 -9.14 11.95
N GLU A 112 -19.89 -8.80 12.81
CA GLU A 112 -20.42 -7.44 12.94
C GLU A 112 -19.31 -6.39 13.13
N GLY A 113 -18.28 -6.67 13.92
CA GLY A 113 -17.19 -5.71 14.15
C GLY A 113 -16.47 -5.21 12.88
N LEU A 114 -16.50 -5.96 11.77
CA LEU A 114 -15.77 -5.60 10.56
C LEU A 114 -16.35 -4.38 9.82
N TRP A 115 -17.61 -3.99 10.04
CA TRP A 115 -18.17 -2.81 9.38
C TRP A 115 -17.43 -1.52 9.77
N LEU A 116 -16.85 -1.50 10.97
CA LEU A 116 -16.11 -0.35 11.52
C LEU A 116 -14.82 -0.03 10.75
N VAL A 117 -14.29 -0.97 9.98
CA VAL A 117 -13.00 -0.81 9.28
C VAL A 117 -13.03 0.40 8.33
N ALA A 118 -14.07 0.56 7.52
CA ALA A 118 -14.16 1.66 6.55
C ALA A 118 -14.36 3.05 7.20
N PRO A 119 -15.28 3.23 8.18
CA PRO A 119 -15.37 4.47 8.94
C PRO A 119 -14.07 4.85 9.65
N LEU A 120 -13.42 3.90 10.33
CA LEU A 120 -12.16 4.16 11.03
C LEU A 120 -11.05 4.54 10.05
N ALA A 121 -10.90 3.82 8.94
CA ALA A 121 -9.93 4.17 7.89
C ALA A 121 -10.19 5.58 7.31
N SER A 122 -11.45 5.95 7.10
CA SER A 122 -11.84 7.28 6.61
C SER A 122 -11.50 8.40 7.61
N ILE A 123 -11.78 8.19 8.90
CA ILE A 123 -11.39 9.11 9.97
C ILE A 123 -9.87 9.27 10.01
N LEU A 124 -9.12 8.17 9.94
CA LEU A 124 -7.66 8.21 9.93
C LEU A 124 -7.10 8.94 8.70
N LEU A 125 -7.68 8.74 7.51
CA LEU A 125 -7.31 9.49 6.30
C LEU A 125 -7.57 10.99 6.46
N TYR A 126 -8.68 11.37 7.09
CA TYR A 126 -9.00 12.77 7.39
C TYR A 126 -8.02 13.38 8.41
N LEU A 127 -7.73 12.69 9.51
CA LEU A 127 -6.75 13.11 10.52
C LEU A 127 -5.33 13.23 9.93
N TYR A 128 -4.99 12.32 9.02
CA TYR A 128 -3.76 12.40 8.23
C TYR A 128 -3.71 13.69 7.41
N ALA A 129 -4.73 13.94 6.60
CA ALA A 129 -4.76 15.07 5.67
C ALA A 129 -4.76 16.44 6.37
N THR A 130 -5.39 16.53 7.55
CA THR A 130 -5.53 17.78 8.30
C THR A 130 -4.32 18.11 9.16
N ASN A 131 -3.76 17.12 9.87
CA ASN A 131 -2.77 17.39 10.92
C ASN A 131 -1.54 16.48 10.86
N LEU A 132 -1.74 15.16 10.76
CA LEU A 132 -0.63 14.22 11.02
C LEU A 132 0.43 14.23 9.92
N LYS A 133 0.08 14.55 8.67
CA LYS A 133 1.06 14.69 7.58
C LYS A 133 2.12 15.77 7.84
N ARG A 134 1.81 16.75 8.70
CA ARG A 134 2.72 17.86 9.03
C ARG A 134 3.72 17.50 10.12
N ARG A 135 3.54 16.35 10.80
CA ARG A 135 4.32 15.91 11.95
C ARG A 135 5.40 14.91 11.54
N PRO A 136 6.52 14.83 12.27
CA PRO A 136 7.58 13.89 11.94
C PRO A 136 7.10 12.45 12.15
N LEU A 137 7.32 11.60 11.15
CA LEU A 137 7.14 10.14 11.15
C LEU A 137 5.70 9.62 11.28
N ILE A 138 4.88 10.18 12.19
CA ILE A 138 3.54 9.64 12.50
C ILE A 138 2.60 9.68 11.28
N GLY A 139 2.67 10.74 10.48
CA GLY A 139 1.93 10.81 9.21
C GLY A 139 2.38 9.75 8.22
N ASN A 140 3.69 9.56 8.07
CA ASN A 140 4.26 8.55 7.17
C ASN A 140 3.87 7.13 7.61
N VAL A 141 3.93 6.82 8.90
CA VAL A 141 3.51 5.52 9.45
C VAL A 141 2.03 5.28 9.20
N LEU A 142 1.18 6.27 9.49
CA LEU A 142 -0.27 6.13 9.32
C LEU A 142 -0.65 5.86 7.86
N VAL A 143 -0.14 6.67 6.92
CA VAL A 143 -0.45 6.46 5.49
C VAL A 143 0.14 5.16 4.96
N SER A 144 1.24 4.68 5.54
CA SER A 144 1.83 3.37 5.21
C SER A 144 0.97 2.22 5.70
N LEU A 145 0.41 2.30 6.91
CA LEU A 145 -0.55 1.33 7.42
C LEU A 145 -1.79 1.29 6.52
N LEU A 146 -2.37 2.45 6.20
CA LEU A 146 -3.53 2.57 5.34
C LEU A 146 -3.25 2.09 3.90
N SER A 147 -2.02 2.23 3.40
CA SER A 147 -1.62 1.72 2.08
C SER A 147 -1.41 0.20 2.06
N ALA A 148 -1.09 -0.41 3.20
CA ALA A 148 -1.00 -1.87 3.35
C ALA A 148 -2.38 -2.52 3.56
N MET A 149 -3.37 -1.75 4.01
CA MET A 149 -4.72 -2.24 4.31
C MET A 149 -5.34 -3.05 3.16
N PRO A 150 -5.29 -2.68 1.88
CA PRO A 150 -5.96 -3.47 0.83
C PRO A 150 -5.56 -4.96 0.79
N VAL A 151 -4.29 -5.28 1.07
CA VAL A 151 -3.83 -6.68 1.18
C VAL A 151 -4.37 -7.30 2.47
N PHE A 152 -4.25 -6.59 3.58
CA PHE A 152 -4.73 -7.04 4.89
C PHE A 152 -6.26 -7.23 4.93
N LEU A 153 -7.02 -6.43 4.19
CA LEU A 153 -8.48 -6.52 4.07
C LEU A 153 -8.91 -7.87 3.48
N VAL A 154 -8.15 -8.43 2.52
CA VAL A 154 -8.44 -9.77 2.00
C VAL A 154 -8.28 -10.83 3.10
N ALA A 155 -7.27 -10.68 3.96
CA ALA A 155 -7.05 -11.61 5.08
C ALA A 155 -8.21 -11.60 6.08
N ILE A 156 -8.75 -10.42 6.42
CA ILE A 156 -9.80 -10.30 7.45
C ILE A 156 -11.23 -10.50 6.92
N PHE A 157 -11.52 -10.11 5.67
CA PHE A 157 -12.86 -10.20 5.09
C PHE A 157 -13.11 -11.50 4.33
N ASP A 158 -12.07 -12.18 3.85
CA ASP A 158 -12.24 -13.37 3.01
C ASP A 158 -11.65 -14.63 3.67
N LEU A 159 -10.38 -14.58 4.06
CA LEU A 159 -9.66 -15.77 4.55
C LEU A 159 -10.02 -16.14 6.00
N LEU A 160 -9.92 -15.19 6.94
CA LEU A 160 -10.13 -15.43 8.36
C LEU A 160 -11.55 -15.94 8.69
N PRO A 161 -12.64 -15.39 8.12
CA PRO A 161 -13.99 -15.85 8.43
C PRO A 161 -14.30 -17.25 7.87
N ALA A 162 -13.50 -17.76 6.94
CA ALA A 162 -13.64 -19.11 6.40
C ALA A 162 -13.02 -20.20 7.30
N GLY A 163 -12.47 -19.80 8.45
CA GLY A 163 -11.84 -20.69 9.43
C GLY A 163 -12.85 -21.60 10.12
N THR A 164 -12.54 -22.89 10.12
CA THR A 164 -13.20 -23.96 10.88
C THR A 164 -12.13 -24.72 11.67
N GLU A 165 -12.54 -25.57 12.62
CA GLU A 165 -11.59 -26.41 13.36
C GLU A 165 -10.75 -27.33 12.43
N GLU A 166 -11.33 -27.78 11.31
CA GLU A 166 -10.68 -28.68 10.37
C GLU A 166 -9.59 -27.99 9.52
N ASN A 167 -9.79 -26.72 9.17
CA ASN A 167 -8.90 -25.98 8.26
C ASN A 167 -8.06 -24.89 8.96
N ALA A 168 -8.10 -24.82 10.29
CA ALA A 168 -7.51 -23.76 11.09
C ALA A 168 -6.01 -23.53 10.80
N GLU A 169 -5.23 -24.60 10.62
CA GLU A 169 -3.80 -24.48 10.32
C GLU A 169 -3.56 -23.92 8.91
N MET A 170 -4.39 -24.29 7.92
CA MET A 170 -4.31 -23.76 6.56
C MET A 170 -4.68 -22.27 6.52
N VAL A 171 -5.73 -21.87 7.23
CA VAL A 171 -6.12 -20.46 7.37
C VAL A 171 -5.04 -19.65 8.07
N LYS A 172 -4.44 -20.19 9.13
CA LYS A 172 -3.33 -19.55 9.85
C LYS A 172 -2.11 -19.34 8.96
N GLN A 173 -1.69 -20.35 8.20
CA GLN A 173 -0.60 -20.23 7.23
C GLN A 173 -0.93 -19.19 6.15
N GLY A 174 -2.16 -19.22 5.63
CA GLY A 174 -2.61 -18.25 4.65
C GLY A 174 -2.60 -16.82 5.17
N PHE A 175 -3.06 -16.63 6.40
CA PHE A 175 -3.09 -15.35 7.07
C PHE A 175 -1.68 -14.82 7.29
N GLN A 176 -0.73 -15.68 7.69
CA GLN A 176 0.69 -15.33 7.81
C GLN A 176 1.28 -14.84 6.48
N VAL A 177 0.97 -15.52 5.37
CA VAL A 177 1.42 -15.07 4.04
C VAL A 177 0.88 -13.68 3.72
N LEU A 178 -0.43 -13.46 3.86
CA LEU A 178 -1.03 -12.13 3.59
C LEU A 178 -0.52 -11.06 4.56
N LEU A 179 -0.20 -11.42 5.79
CA LEU A 179 0.44 -10.53 6.76
C LEU A 179 1.86 -10.14 6.32
N TYR A 180 2.65 -11.06 5.78
CA TYR A 180 3.97 -10.75 5.22
C TYR A 180 3.89 -9.82 4.02
N TYR A 181 2.96 -10.04 3.08
CA TYR A 181 2.73 -9.12 1.97
C TYR A 181 2.25 -7.74 2.44
N SER A 182 1.39 -7.69 3.45
CA SER A 182 0.93 -6.43 4.05
C SER A 182 2.08 -5.69 4.74
N ALA A 183 2.93 -6.39 5.49
CA ALA A 183 4.12 -5.83 6.12
C ALA A 183 5.13 -5.31 5.09
N PHE A 184 5.34 -6.05 3.98
CA PHE A 184 6.17 -5.60 2.86
C PHE A 184 5.62 -4.31 2.21
N ALA A 185 4.31 -4.26 1.95
CA ALA A 185 3.65 -3.07 1.42
C ALA A 185 3.75 -1.87 2.37
N PHE A 186 3.64 -2.10 3.68
CA PHE A 186 3.86 -1.11 4.73
C PHE A 186 5.29 -0.55 4.69
N TRP A 187 6.32 -1.40 4.76
CA TRP A 187 7.71 -0.96 4.80
C TRP A 187 8.12 -0.18 3.55
N LEU A 188 7.78 -0.69 2.35
CA LEU A 188 8.06 0.03 1.11
C LEU A 188 7.31 1.35 1.02
N THR A 189 6.07 1.41 1.52
CA THR A 189 5.34 2.68 1.57
C THR A 189 6.00 3.65 2.54
N LEU A 190 6.43 3.20 3.72
CA LEU A 190 7.07 4.06 4.70
C LEU A 190 8.36 4.68 4.15
N ILE A 191 9.22 3.86 3.55
CA ILE A 191 10.43 4.31 2.86
C ILE A 191 10.06 5.32 1.76
N ARG A 192 9.05 5.01 0.94
CA ARG A 192 8.62 5.87 -0.17
C ARG A 192 8.10 7.23 0.31
N GLU A 193 7.29 7.26 1.37
CA GLU A 193 6.72 8.51 1.87
C GLU A 193 7.80 9.39 2.49
N ILE A 194 8.76 8.83 3.23
CA ILE A 194 9.90 9.61 3.74
C ILE A 194 10.77 10.14 2.58
N VAL A 195 10.99 9.34 1.52
CA VAL A 195 11.69 9.81 0.31
C VAL A 195 10.93 10.92 -0.41
N LYS A 196 9.60 10.87 -0.45
CA LYS A 196 8.78 11.98 -0.99
C LYS A 196 8.89 13.24 -0.14
N ASP A 197 8.92 13.13 1.18
CA ASP A 197 9.14 14.31 2.04
C ASP A 197 10.51 14.97 1.72
N MET A 198 11.52 14.19 1.31
CA MET A 198 12.80 14.73 0.82
C MET A 198 12.68 15.39 -0.56
N GLU A 199 11.84 14.84 -1.45
CA GLU A 199 11.49 15.45 -2.76
C GLU A 199 10.76 16.79 -2.58
N ASP A 200 9.81 16.86 -1.65
CA ASP A 200 8.86 17.95 -1.44
C ASP A 200 9.31 18.97 -0.35
N ARG A 201 10.54 18.78 0.18
CA ARG A 201 11.10 19.55 1.31
C ARG A 201 10.94 21.06 1.19
N LYS A 202 11.10 21.63 0.00
CA LYS A 202 11.02 23.09 -0.22
C LYS A 202 9.61 23.63 0.04
N GLY A 203 8.58 23.04 -0.59
CA GLY A 203 7.20 23.47 -0.38
C GLY A 203 6.71 23.16 1.02
N ASP A 204 7.11 22.03 1.60
CA ASP A 204 6.76 21.67 2.98
C ASP A 204 7.35 22.66 4.00
N THR A 205 8.57 23.15 3.76
CA THR A 205 9.19 24.19 4.60
C THR A 205 8.40 25.51 4.50
N MET A 206 7.98 25.90 3.30
CA MET A 206 7.18 27.12 3.10
C MET A 206 5.80 27.03 3.79
N ALA A 207 5.22 25.83 3.85
CA ALA A 207 3.95 25.56 4.53
C ALA A 207 4.09 25.32 6.04
N GLY A 208 5.30 25.44 6.60
CA GLY A 208 5.55 25.29 8.04
C GLY A 208 5.46 23.85 8.56
N TYR A 209 5.68 22.85 7.71
CA TYR A 209 5.66 21.45 8.13
C TYR A 209 6.91 21.10 8.95
N GLN A 210 6.80 20.05 9.77
CA GLN A 210 7.90 19.54 10.60
C GLN A 210 8.18 18.06 10.28
N THR A 211 8.20 17.70 8.99
CA THR A 211 8.52 16.33 8.54
C THR A 211 9.97 15.96 8.88
N LEU A 212 10.29 14.65 8.86
CA LEU A 212 11.66 14.18 9.10
C LEU A 212 12.66 14.81 8.12
N ALA A 213 12.25 15.04 6.88
CA ALA A 213 13.05 15.71 5.85
C ALA A 213 13.43 17.15 6.22
N ILE A 214 12.62 17.83 7.04
CA ILE A 214 12.87 19.20 7.49
C ILE A 214 13.72 19.19 8.76
N ILE A 215 13.35 18.39 9.76
CA ILE A 215 13.97 18.43 11.09
C ILE A 215 15.33 17.72 11.17
N MET A 216 15.60 16.72 10.32
CA MET A 216 16.86 15.97 10.34
C MET A 216 17.84 16.49 9.28
N PRO A 217 19.16 16.46 9.55
CA PRO A 217 20.16 16.60 8.51
C PRO A 217 20.00 15.51 7.45
N GLU A 218 20.15 15.87 6.18
CA GLU A 218 19.92 14.96 5.05
C GLU A 218 20.74 13.67 5.14
N ARG A 219 22.00 13.77 5.60
CA ARG A 219 22.87 12.60 5.83
C ARG A 219 22.28 11.63 6.86
N GLY A 220 21.73 12.15 7.96
CA GLY A 220 21.09 11.35 9.01
C GLY A 220 19.81 10.69 8.52
N LEU A 221 18.99 11.41 7.75
CA LEU A 221 17.76 10.86 7.18
C LEU A 221 18.05 9.76 6.14
N LYS A 222 19.08 9.93 5.30
CA LYS A 222 19.54 8.88 4.39
C LYS A 222 20.02 7.64 5.16
N ALA A 223 20.75 7.81 6.25
CA ALA A 223 21.18 6.69 7.09
C ALA A 223 19.98 5.94 7.69
N LEU A 224 18.96 6.66 8.18
CA LEU A 224 17.71 6.08 8.66
C LEU A 224 17.00 5.28 7.55
N LEU A 225 16.86 5.86 6.36
CA LEU A 225 16.23 5.19 5.22
C LEU A 225 17.01 3.92 4.78
N ILE A 226 18.34 3.95 4.80
CA ILE A 226 19.18 2.77 4.52
C ILE A 226 18.95 1.69 5.58
N LEU A 227 18.84 2.07 6.87
CA LEU A 227 18.49 1.14 7.93
C LEU A 227 17.10 0.52 7.70
N LEU A 228 16.09 1.32 7.35
CA LEU A 228 14.75 0.84 7.03
C LEU A 228 14.75 -0.12 5.84
N ILE A 229 15.54 0.16 4.80
CA ILE A 229 15.73 -0.73 3.65
C ILE A 229 16.38 -2.05 4.10
N ALA A 230 17.40 -2.00 4.96
CA ALA A 230 18.04 -3.21 5.49
C ALA A 230 17.06 -4.05 6.32
N VAL A 231 16.24 -3.42 7.17
CA VAL A 231 15.17 -4.08 7.94
C VAL A 231 14.14 -4.73 7.01
N ALA A 232 13.75 -4.06 5.92
CA ALA A 232 12.83 -4.62 4.93
C ALA A 232 13.47 -5.77 4.12
N LEU A 233 14.77 -5.73 3.85
CA LEU A 233 15.52 -6.77 3.13
C LEU A 233 15.77 -8.02 3.96
N ALA A 234 15.99 -7.89 5.27
CA ALA A 234 16.31 -9.02 6.15
C ALA A 234 15.33 -10.20 6.05
N PRO A 235 13.99 -10.03 6.18
CA PRO A 235 13.05 -11.15 6.04
C PRO A 235 13.00 -11.71 4.62
N ILE A 236 13.22 -10.87 3.60
CA ILE A 236 13.25 -11.28 2.18
C ILE A 236 14.43 -12.22 1.92
N ILE A 237 15.62 -11.85 2.41
CA ILE A 237 16.84 -12.66 2.27
C ILE A 237 16.72 -13.94 3.08
N TRP A 238 16.23 -13.85 4.31
CA TRP A 238 16.01 -15.03 5.16
C TRP A 238 15.07 -16.03 4.51
N TYR A 239 13.94 -15.56 3.96
CA TYR A 239 12.99 -16.43 3.26
C TYR A 239 13.58 -17.05 1.99
N ALA A 240 14.35 -16.28 1.22
CA ALA A 240 15.05 -16.83 0.04
C ALA A 240 16.07 -17.91 0.42
N GLN A 241 16.75 -17.79 1.56
CA GLN A 241 17.67 -18.81 2.07
C GLN A 241 16.92 -20.07 2.52
N ASP A 242 15.79 -19.90 3.21
CA ASP A 242 14.93 -21.00 3.63
C ASP A 242 14.46 -21.82 2.41
N LEU A 243 13.94 -21.16 1.37
CA LEU A 243 13.56 -21.78 0.09
C LEU A 243 14.70 -22.58 -0.58
N LEU A 244 15.94 -22.10 -0.49
CA LEU A 244 17.11 -22.81 -1.05
C LEU A 244 17.53 -24.01 -0.20
N SER A 245 17.45 -23.88 1.13
CA SER A 245 17.87 -24.93 2.09
C SER A 245 16.91 -26.11 2.16
N MET A 246 15.60 -25.88 1.98
CA MET A 246 14.57 -26.92 2.03
C MET A 246 14.43 -27.72 0.72
N GLY A 247 15.31 -27.47 -0.27
CA GLY A 247 15.57 -28.42 -1.35
C GLY A 247 14.59 -28.46 -2.53
N GLY A 248 13.99 -27.35 -2.98
CA GLY A 248 13.16 -27.47 -4.18
C GLY A 248 12.56 -26.25 -4.86
N ASN A 249 12.88 -25.01 -4.48
CA ASN A 249 12.28 -23.84 -5.13
C ASN A 249 13.28 -22.73 -5.46
N ILE A 250 14.29 -23.12 -6.23
CA ILE A 250 15.33 -22.24 -6.79
C ILE A 250 14.68 -21.13 -7.62
N SER A 251 13.65 -21.43 -8.44
CA SER A 251 12.94 -20.40 -9.20
C SER A 251 12.35 -19.30 -8.32
N SER A 252 11.65 -19.66 -7.23
CA SER A 252 11.08 -18.67 -6.31
C SER A 252 12.16 -17.91 -5.55
N ALA A 253 13.20 -18.59 -5.09
CA ALA A 253 14.33 -17.93 -4.42
C ALA A 253 15.06 -16.94 -5.36
N LEU A 254 15.34 -17.35 -6.60
CA LEU A 254 15.94 -16.49 -7.62
C LEU A 254 15.04 -15.31 -7.97
N TYR A 255 13.73 -15.52 -8.09
CA TYR A 255 12.79 -14.44 -8.33
C TYR A 255 12.85 -13.41 -7.20
N VAL A 256 12.76 -13.85 -5.94
CA VAL A 256 12.81 -12.95 -4.79
C VAL A 256 14.13 -12.19 -4.72
N LEU A 257 15.25 -12.87 -4.93
CA LEU A 257 16.58 -12.25 -4.89
C LEU A 257 16.77 -11.24 -6.02
N LEU A 258 16.40 -11.59 -7.26
CA LEU A 258 16.70 -10.79 -8.44
C LEU A 258 15.64 -9.73 -8.76
N ALA A 259 14.37 -10.01 -8.51
CA ALA A 259 13.25 -9.11 -8.82
C ALA A 259 12.79 -8.27 -7.62
N VAL A 260 13.11 -8.66 -6.38
CA VAL A 260 12.71 -7.91 -5.18
C VAL A 260 13.91 -7.39 -4.40
N ALA A 261 14.78 -8.27 -3.92
CA ALA A 261 15.89 -7.89 -3.05
C ALA A 261 16.93 -7.00 -3.77
N LEU A 262 17.35 -7.38 -4.98
CA LEU A 262 18.33 -6.62 -5.77
C LEU A 262 17.79 -5.22 -6.16
N PRO A 263 16.57 -5.05 -6.68
CA PRO A 263 15.99 -3.72 -6.92
C PRO A 263 15.84 -2.89 -5.65
N LEU A 264 15.48 -3.48 -4.51
CA LEU A 264 15.39 -2.77 -3.24
C LEU A 264 16.78 -2.35 -2.71
N ALA A 265 17.80 -3.20 -2.87
CA ALA A 265 19.18 -2.83 -2.58
C ALA A 265 19.67 -1.70 -3.50
N PHE A 266 19.27 -1.72 -4.78
CA PHE A 266 19.55 -0.66 -5.73
C PHE A 266 18.88 0.68 -5.33
N VAL A 267 17.66 0.65 -4.77
CA VAL A 267 17.04 1.83 -4.15
C VAL A 267 17.95 2.42 -3.07
N GLY A 268 18.47 1.58 -2.17
CA GLY A 268 19.40 2.01 -1.12
C GLY A 268 20.68 2.64 -1.68
N PHE A 269 21.30 1.99 -2.68
CA PHE A 269 22.48 2.52 -3.36
C PHE A 269 22.22 3.88 -4.04
N ARG A 270 21.10 4.02 -4.73
CA ARG A 270 20.70 5.28 -5.38
C ARG A 270 20.43 6.38 -4.35
N LEU A 271 19.84 6.03 -3.22
CA LEU A 271 19.55 6.96 -2.14
C LEU A 271 20.83 7.57 -1.53
N MET A 272 21.89 6.79 -1.39
CA MET A 272 23.19 7.30 -0.92
C MET A 272 23.74 8.42 -1.80
N ARG A 273 23.45 8.38 -3.11
CA ARG A 273 23.97 9.32 -4.11
C ARG A 273 23.00 10.45 -4.47
N ALA A 274 21.71 10.32 -4.13
CA ALA A 274 20.67 11.29 -4.48
C ALA A 274 20.91 12.63 -3.78
N SER A 275 20.89 13.75 -4.48
CA SER A 275 21.04 15.08 -3.87
C SER A 275 20.03 16.10 -4.38
N SER A 276 19.19 15.71 -5.33
CA SER A 276 18.19 16.58 -5.95
C SER A 276 16.78 16.02 -5.78
N ALA A 277 15.77 16.91 -5.83
CA ALA A 277 14.36 16.50 -5.84
C ALA A 277 14.05 15.52 -7.00
N ALA A 278 14.71 15.69 -8.15
CA ALA A 278 14.56 14.78 -9.29
C ALA A 278 15.09 13.36 -8.98
N ASP A 279 16.16 13.24 -8.20
CA ASP A 279 16.67 11.93 -7.78
C ASP A 279 15.71 11.25 -6.80
N PHE A 280 15.20 11.99 -5.81
CA PHE A 280 14.19 11.46 -4.86
C PHE A 280 12.90 11.06 -5.58
N HIS A 281 12.46 11.83 -6.57
CA HIS A 281 11.32 11.49 -7.42
C HIS A 281 11.52 10.17 -8.18
N ARG A 282 12.71 9.98 -8.78
CA ARG A 282 13.07 8.73 -9.48
C ARG A 282 13.11 7.55 -8.51
N ILE A 283 13.67 7.74 -7.31
CA ILE A 283 13.71 6.70 -6.28
C ILE A 283 12.29 6.33 -5.84
N SER A 284 11.46 7.31 -5.49
CA SER A 284 10.05 7.11 -5.10
C SER A 284 9.25 6.38 -6.18
N SER A 285 9.48 6.73 -7.45
CA SER A 285 8.85 6.06 -8.60
C SER A 285 9.36 4.63 -8.77
N PHE A 286 10.66 4.39 -8.62
CA PHE A 286 11.25 3.06 -8.73
C PHE A 286 10.79 2.13 -7.60
N THR A 287 10.59 2.65 -6.38
CA THR A 287 10.01 1.88 -5.26
C THR A 287 8.61 1.33 -5.58
N LYS A 288 7.81 2.01 -6.43
CA LYS A 288 6.53 1.46 -6.91
C LYS A 288 6.72 0.23 -7.78
N ILE A 289 7.80 0.19 -8.58
CA ILE A 289 8.14 -0.97 -9.40
C ILE A 289 8.56 -2.12 -8.49
N VAL A 290 9.39 -1.86 -7.48
CA VAL A 290 9.77 -2.87 -6.47
C VAL A 290 8.55 -3.45 -5.75
N MET A 291 7.57 -2.60 -5.42
CA MET A 291 6.31 -3.03 -4.82
C MET A 291 5.52 -3.95 -5.75
N LEU A 292 5.40 -3.59 -7.03
CA LEU A 292 4.73 -4.43 -8.04
C LEU A 292 5.44 -5.77 -8.20
N LEU A 293 6.77 -5.78 -8.32
CA LEU A 293 7.57 -7.02 -8.44
C LEU A 293 7.43 -7.89 -7.18
N GLY A 294 7.39 -7.28 -6.00
CA GLY A 294 7.12 -8.00 -4.76
C GLY A 294 5.76 -8.70 -4.80
N ILE A 295 4.71 -8.03 -5.25
CA ILE A 295 3.37 -8.63 -5.32
C ILE A 295 3.29 -9.71 -6.43
N LEU A 296 3.99 -9.52 -7.54
CA LEU A 296 4.11 -10.51 -8.60
C LEU A 296 4.91 -11.77 -8.19
N SER A 297 5.56 -11.79 -7.03
CA SER A 297 6.13 -13.05 -6.49
C SER A 297 5.05 -14.06 -6.09
N MET A 298 3.81 -13.61 -5.81
CA MET A 298 2.71 -14.48 -5.40
C MET A 298 2.37 -15.56 -6.44
N PRO A 299 2.05 -15.23 -7.71
CA PRO A 299 1.83 -16.27 -8.73
C PRO A 299 3.07 -17.13 -8.98
N VAL A 300 4.29 -16.60 -8.82
CA VAL A 300 5.53 -17.40 -8.97
C VAL A 300 5.61 -18.48 -7.90
N PHE A 301 5.34 -18.13 -6.65
CA PHE A 301 5.30 -19.09 -5.54
C PHE A 301 4.21 -20.13 -5.76
N THR A 302 3.01 -19.71 -6.14
CA THR A 302 1.90 -20.61 -6.43
C THR A 302 2.26 -21.60 -7.54
N LEU A 303 2.79 -21.12 -8.67
CA LEU A 303 3.17 -22.00 -9.78
C LEU A 303 4.24 -23.00 -9.37
N SER A 304 5.24 -22.58 -8.59
CA SER A 304 6.25 -23.52 -8.14
C SER A 304 5.70 -24.53 -7.12
N LEU A 305 4.79 -24.13 -6.23
CA LEU A 305 4.10 -25.06 -5.32
C LEU A 305 3.25 -26.09 -6.09
N LEU A 306 2.51 -25.66 -7.12
CA LEU A 306 1.62 -26.53 -7.89
C LEU A 306 2.37 -27.47 -8.85
N TYR A 307 3.43 -26.98 -9.50
CA TYR A 307 4.11 -27.70 -10.58
C TYR A 307 5.50 -28.21 -10.20
N GLN A 308 5.94 -28.02 -8.96
CA GLN A 308 7.30 -28.35 -8.48
C GLN A 308 8.37 -27.82 -9.45
N TRP A 309 8.15 -26.61 -9.98
CA TRP A 309 9.12 -25.99 -10.87
C TRP A 309 10.39 -25.68 -10.09
N PRO A 310 11.55 -26.19 -10.56
CA PRO A 310 12.82 -26.09 -9.85
C PRO A 310 13.19 -24.64 -9.60
#